data_AF-A0A7S0CE25-F1
#
_entry.id   AF-A0A7S0CE25-F1
#
_cell.length_a   1.000
_cell.length_b   1.000
_cell.length_c   1.000
_cell.angle_alpha   90.00
_cell.angle_beta   90.00
_cell.angle_gamma   90.00
#
_symmetry.space_group_name_H-M   'P 1'
#
loop_
_entity.id
_entity.type
_entity.pdbx_description
1 polymer ?
#
loop_
_entity_poly.entity_id
_entity_poly.type
_entity_poly.pdbx_seq_one_letter_code
_entity_poly.pdbx_strand_id
1 'polypeptide(L)'
;CAQYLTSPTAPYLIAKAYRDAGEQPPILVVCVRDPIDQTKSWWRYENNAMEWGRSMGLSEWNNDLRSVLYPPNSIFEALEYSMSQYTSDLFIAAEALVKNMADKLIVSRSTDKFHLPPWAMTWPGGQLAGIGRNSAYASNISRYEKVFQDAFGTRVVSSLKYDGHESSPLSLSVNNSTTNLEFVTVIPIEYFSCGSKICDIFSSIMKKIGNRERNLALGQSFYCEETLTEMVARATEKKIHRNAGSPMTNILRTAEPTSEDENRLACLYKKEVLMLESLCGINFGWKTSL
;
A
#
# COMPACT_ATOMS: atom_id res chain seq x y z
N CYS A 1 -10.32 -4.80 -0.48
CA CYS A 1 -9.78 -4.46 0.85
C CYS A 1 -8.39 -3.85 0.72
N ALA A 2 -8.28 -2.55 0.42
CA ALA A 2 -6.99 -1.89 0.18
C ALA A 2 -6.08 -1.87 1.43
N GLN A 3 -6.66 -1.96 2.63
CA GLN A 3 -5.94 -2.02 3.91
C GLN A 3 -4.90 -3.15 4.01
N TYR A 4 -5.06 -4.24 3.26
CA TYR A 4 -4.11 -5.35 3.30
C TYR A 4 -2.82 -5.01 2.56
N LEU A 5 -2.92 -4.15 1.53
CA LEU A 5 -1.76 -3.73 0.75
C LEU A 5 -0.90 -2.72 1.50
N THR A 6 -1.44 -2.06 2.52
CA THR A 6 -0.67 -1.12 3.35
C THR A 6 0.07 -1.84 4.50
N SER A 7 -0.22 -3.14 4.72
CA SER A 7 0.49 -4.02 5.66
C SER A 7 2.01 -4.06 5.40
N PRO A 8 2.86 -4.15 6.46
CA PRO A 8 4.31 -4.35 6.31
C PRO A 8 4.70 -5.64 5.61
N THR A 9 3.84 -6.66 5.65
CA THR A 9 4.17 -7.96 5.07
C THR A 9 3.86 -8.05 3.57
N ALA A 10 2.92 -7.24 3.08
CA ALA A 10 2.34 -7.40 1.75
C ALA A 10 3.35 -7.28 0.59
N PRO A 11 4.28 -6.30 0.54
CA PRO A 11 5.24 -6.21 -0.56
C PRO A 11 6.07 -7.47 -0.72
N TYR A 12 6.57 -8.04 0.39
CA TYR A 12 7.42 -9.22 0.38
C TYR A 12 6.64 -10.48 -0.03
N LEU A 13 5.42 -10.63 0.47
CA LEU A 13 4.56 -11.78 0.13
C LEU A 13 4.18 -11.76 -1.35
N ILE A 14 3.84 -10.59 -1.89
CA ILE A 14 3.53 -10.44 -3.33
C ILE A 14 4.77 -10.73 -4.17
N ALA A 15 5.92 -10.14 -3.83
CA ALA A 15 7.17 -10.38 -4.55
C ALA A 15 7.53 -11.86 -4.57
N LYS A 16 7.39 -12.54 -3.43
CA LYS A 16 7.62 -13.98 -3.33
C LYS A 16 6.67 -14.77 -4.21
N ALA A 17 5.36 -14.49 -4.16
CA ALA A 17 4.38 -15.24 -4.94
C ALA A 17 4.67 -15.21 -6.44
N TYR A 18 5.00 -14.02 -6.97
CA TYR A 18 5.38 -13.86 -8.38
C TYR A 18 6.69 -14.60 -8.72
N ARG A 19 7.71 -14.49 -7.85
CA ARG A 19 8.98 -15.20 -8.04
C ARG A 19 8.85 -16.72 -8.02
N ASP A 20 8.09 -17.25 -7.06
CA ASP A 20 7.87 -18.69 -6.92
C ASP A 20 7.12 -19.27 -8.13
N ALA A 21 6.23 -18.47 -8.72
CA ALA A 21 5.52 -18.82 -9.94
C ALA A 21 6.36 -18.65 -11.23
N GLY A 22 7.55 -18.04 -11.14
CA GLY A 22 8.36 -17.70 -12.32
C GLY A 22 7.74 -16.60 -13.19
N GLU A 23 6.86 -15.79 -12.60
CA GLU A 23 6.09 -14.75 -13.28
C GLU A 23 6.86 -13.43 -13.38
N GLN A 24 6.43 -12.58 -14.31
CA GLN A 24 6.98 -11.24 -14.48
C GLN A 24 6.66 -10.34 -13.28
N PRO A 25 7.50 -9.33 -12.97
CA PRO A 25 7.26 -8.45 -11.84
C PRO A 25 5.90 -7.74 -11.97
N PRO A 26 5.09 -7.69 -10.89
CA PRO A 26 3.81 -7.03 -10.95
C PRO A 26 3.97 -5.52 -11.22
N ILE A 27 2.96 -4.94 -11.88
CA ILE A 27 2.74 -3.49 -11.86
C ILE A 27 1.64 -3.22 -10.87
N LEU A 28 1.99 -2.60 -9.74
CA LEU A 28 1.02 -2.19 -8.74
C LEU A 28 0.43 -0.84 -9.11
N VAL A 29 -0.88 -0.82 -9.38
CA VAL A 29 -1.63 0.41 -9.59
C VAL A 29 -2.21 0.88 -8.25
N VAL A 30 -1.77 2.05 -7.79
CA VAL A 30 -2.16 2.63 -6.50
C VAL A 30 -3.07 3.82 -6.75
N CYS A 31 -4.34 3.68 -6.37
CA CYS A 31 -5.28 4.78 -6.37
C CYS A 31 -5.12 5.60 -5.09
N VAL A 32 -4.73 6.86 -5.21
CA VAL A 32 -4.57 7.79 -4.08
C VAL A 32 -5.68 8.82 -4.06
N ARG A 33 -5.97 9.38 -2.90
CA ARG A 33 -6.92 10.49 -2.71
C ARG A 33 -6.39 11.40 -1.62
N ASP A 34 -6.98 12.58 -1.42
CA ASP A 34 -6.60 13.48 -0.33
C ASP A 34 -6.38 12.70 1.00
N PRO A 35 -5.17 12.75 1.60
CA PRO A 35 -4.82 11.98 2.80
C PRO A 35 -5.72 12.25 4.01
N ILE A 36 -6.21 13.48 4.17
CA ILE A 36 -7.10 13.86 5.27
C ILE A 36 -8.43 13.15 5.05
N ASP A 37 -9.00 13.28 3.85
CA ASP A 37 -10.22 12.57 3.49
C ASP A 37 -10.04 11.06 3.63
N GLN A 38 -8.91 10.50 3.17
CA GLN A 38 -8.55 9.08 3.33
C GLN A 38 -8.60 8.61 4.77
N THR A 39 -8.00 9.37 5.67
CA THR A 39 -7.99 9.07 7.10
C THR A 39 -9.39 9.13 7.67
N LYS A 40 -10.17 10.17 7.35
CA LYS A 40 -11.55 10.35 7.82
C LYS A 40 -12.47 9.20 7.39
N SER A 41 -12.40 8.74 6.14
CA SER A 41 -13.26 7.60 5.77
C SER A 41 -12.76 6.26 6.28
N TRP A 42 -11.47 6.07 6.56
CA TRP A 42 -11.01 4.90 7.31
C TRP A 42 -11.53 4.92 8.74
N TRP A 43 -11.46 6.07 9.41
CA TRP A 43 -12.02 6.27 10.74
C TRP A 43 -13.51 5.91 10.80
N ARG A 44 -14.30 6.45 9.88
CA ARG A 44 -15.75 6.14 9.80
C ARG A 44 -16.00 4.67 9.48
N TYR A 45 -15.25 4.09 8.54
CA TYR A 45 -15.39 2.68 8.18
C TYR A 45 -15.14 1.76 9.37
N GLU A 46 -14.03 1.93 10.07
CA GLU A 46 -13.67 1.07 11.21
C GLU A 46 -14.65 1.21 12.38
N ASN A 47 -15.09 2.43 12.70
CA ASN A 47 -16.09 2.63 13.75
C ASN A 47 -17.43 1.98 13.40
N ASN A 48 -17.87 2.11 12.14
CA ASN A 48 -19.08 1.43 11.67
C ASN A 48 -18.93 -0.10 11.70
N ALA A 49 -17.75 -0.62 11.33
CA ALA A 49 -17.45 -2.05 11.37
C ALA A 49 -17.45 -2.60 12.81
N MET A 50 -16.90 -1.85 13.77
CA MET A 50 -16.93 -2.20 15.18
C MET A 50 -18.35 -2.20 15.72
N GLU A 51 -19.16 -1.18 15.41
CA GLU A 51 -20.54 -1.11 15.86
C GLU A 51 -21.40 -2.24 15.27
N TRP A 52 -21.24 -2.51 13.98
CA TRP A 52 -21.84 -3.67 13.35
C TRP A 52 -21.41 -4.98 14.03
N GLY A 53 -20.13 -5.14 14.35
CA GLY A 53 -19.60 -6.28 15.10
C GLY A 53 -20.26 -6.43 16.48
N ARG A 54 -20.41 -5.34 17.23
CA ARG A 54 -21.10 -5.34 18.54
C ARG A 54 -22.56 -5.74 18.40
N SER A 55 -23.26 -5.26 17.37
CA SER A 55 -24.66 -5.61 17.11
C SER A 55 -24.86 -7.11 16.85
N MET A 56 -23.79 -7.83 16.46
CA MET A 56 -23.78 -9.28 16.27
C MET A 56 -23.28 -10.06 17.51
N GLY A 57 -23.02 -9.39 18.64
CA GLY A 57 -22.49 -10.04 19.84
C GLY A 57 -20.98 -10.37 19.77
N LEU A 58 -20.22 -9.77 18.84
CA LEU A 58 -18.78 -10.01 18.68
C LEU A 58 -17.90 -9.15 19.61
N SER A 59 -18.45 -8.65 20.72
CA SER A 59 -17.78 -7.74 21.66
C SER A 59 -16.62 -8.38 22.43
N GLU A 60 -16.68 -9.69 22.67
CA GLU A 60 -15.72 -10.41 23.53
C GLU A 60 -14.54 -11.01 22.74
N TRP A 61 -14.69 -11.22 21.44
CA TRP A 61 -13.77 -12.03 20.62
C TRP A 61 -12.53 -11.27 20.09
N ASN A 62 -12.33 -10.02 20.49
CA ASN A 62 -11.30 -9.14 19.90
C ASN A 62 -10.35 -8.46 20.89
N ASN A 63 -10.55 -8.60 22.21
CA ASN A 63 -9.72 -7.90 23.20
C ASN A 63 -8.30 -8.49 23.28
N ASP A 64 -8.13 -9.79 23.08
CA ASP A 64 -6.82 -10.44 23.21
C ASP A 64 -5.84 -10.07 22.08
N LEU A 65 -6.36 -9.61 20.94
CA LEU A 65 -5.57 -9.24 19.76
C LEU A 65 -5.30 -7.74 19.67
N ARG A 66 -6.03 -6.92 20.44
CA ARG A 66 -6.06 -5.47 20.32
C ARG A 66 -5.86 -4.91 21.71
N SER A 67 -4.72 -4.24 21.95
CA SER A 67 -4.28 -3.78 23.28
C SER A 67 -5.42 -3.17 24.10
N VAL A 68 -5.28 -3.08 25.43
CA VAL A 68 -6.29 -2.44 26.31
C VAL A 68 -6.60 -0.98 25.96
N LEU A 69 -5.79 -0.36 25.10
CA LEU A 69 -5.97 1.00 24.57
C LEU A 69 -6.80 1.03 23.27
N TYR A 70 -7.28 -0.12 22.79
CA TYR A 70 -8.09 -0.26 21.59
C TYR A 70 -9.57 -0.53 21.95
N PRO A 71 -10.53 0.10 21.26
CA PRO A 71 -10.34 1.09 20.20
C PRO A 71 -10.02 2.49 20.76
N PRO A 72 -9.21 3.29 20.05
CA PRO A 72 -9.08 4.72 20.33
C PRO A 72 -10.43 5.43 20.31
N ASN A 73 -10.61 6.45 21.16
CA ASN A 73 -11.88 7.19 21.28
C ASN A 73 -11.99 8.36 20.28
N SER A 74 -10.86 8.78 19.71
CA SER A 74 -10.78 9.86 18.75
C SER A 74 -9.83 9.51 17.61
N ILE A 75 -9.98 10.21 16.48
CA ILE A 75 -9.06 10.09 15.35
C ILE A 75 -7.63 10.45 15.78
N PHE A 76 -7.48 11.40 16.70
CA PHE A 76 -6.19 11.82 17.24
C PHE A 76 -5.55 10.72 18.09
N GLU A 77 -6.28 10.12 19.03
CA GLU A 77 -5.79 8.96 19.79
C GLU A 77 -5.41 7.80 18.85
N ALA A 78 -6.16 7.60 17.75
CA ALA A 78 -5.84 6.60 16.76
C ALA A 78 -4.54 6.91 15.99
N LEU A 79 -4.30 8.18 15.67
CA LEU A 79 -3.04 8.62 15.08
C LEU A 79 -1.87 8.46 16.05
N GLU A 80 -2.01 8.91 17.29
CA GLU A 80 -0.98 8.75 18.33
C GLU A 80 -0.66 7.26 18.55
N TYR A 81 -1.69 6.43 18.65
CA TYR A 81 -1.52 4.98 18.74
C TYR A 81 -0.80 4.41 17.50
N SER A 82 -1.17 4.84 16.29
CA SER A 82 -0.53 4.40 15.04
C SER A 82 0.95 4.81 14.92
N MET A 83 1.32 5.92 15.54
CA MET A 83 2.68 6.47 15.57
C MET A 83 3.46 6.08 16.82
N SER A 84 2.83 5.40 17.78
CA SER A 84 3.47 4.99 19.02
C SER A 84 4.65 4.05 18.76
N GLN A 85 5.62 4.06 19.67
CA GLN A 85 6.76 3.14 19.60
C GLN A 85 6.30 1.69 19.55
N TYR A 86 5.28 1.34 20.35
CA TYR A 86 4.67 0.01 20.35
C TYR A 86 4.20 -0.44 18.96
N THR A 87 3.39 0.37 18.28
CA THR A 87 2.90 0.04 16.93
C THR A 87 4.04 0.01 15.92
N SER A 88 5.02 0.92 16.05
CA SER A 88 6.21 0.93 15.19
C SER A 88 7.04 -0.34 15.36
N ASP A 89 7.26 -0.81 16.59
CA ASP A 89 8.02 -2.03 16.88
C ASP A 89 7.33 -3.27 16.31
N LEU A 90 6.01 -3.37 16.49
CA LEU A 90 5.22 -4.45 15.90
C LEU A 90 5.29 -4.45 14.38
N PHE A 91 5.24 -3.26 13.76
CA PHE A 91 5.34 -3.11 12.31
C PHE A 91 6.71 -3.55 11.79
N ILE A 92 7.79 -3.10 12.45
CA ILE A 92 9.17 -3.49 12.13
C ILE A 92 9.34 -5.00 12.30
N ALA A 93 8.82 -5.57 13.40
CA ALA A 93 8.89 -7.01 13.66
C ALA A 93 8.14 -7.81 12.59
N ALA A 94 6.95 -7.36 12.17
CA ALA A 94 6.18 -8.01 11.10
C ALA A 94 6.90 -7.92 9.75
N GLU A 95 7.53 -6.78 9.43
CA GLU A 95 8.34 -6.62 8.23
C GLU A 95 9.58 -7.53 8.25
N ALA A 96 10.33 -7.52 9.35
CA ALA A 96 11.52 -8.35 9.52
C ALA A 96 11.20 -9.85 9.44
N LEU A 97 10.03 -10.27 9.95
CA LEU A 97 9.55 -11.64 9.89
C LEU A 97 9.52 -12.12 8.43
N VAL A 98 8.80 -11.42 7.55
CA VAL A 98 8.69 -11.83 6.15
C VAL A 98 9.94 -11.56 5.33
N LYS A 99 10.71 -10.51 5.65
CA LYS A 99 11.97 -10.22 4.97
C LYS A 99 13.00 -11.33 5.20
N ASN A 100 13.26 -11.67 6.46
CA ASN A 100 14.21 -12.74 6.81
C ASN A 100 13.77 -14.09 6.25
N MET A 101 12.46 -14.32 6.13
CA MET A 101 11.92 -15.52 5.50
C MET A 101 12.07 -15.51 3.99
N ALA A 102 11.77 -14.39 3.33
CA ALA A 102 12.03 -14.23 1.91
C ALA A 102 13.50 -14.54 1.63
N ASP A 103 14.42 -13.95 2.39
CA ASP A 103 15.86 -14.18 2.25
C ASP A 103 16.27 -15.66 2.44
N LYS A 104 15.68 -16.36 3.40
CA LYS A 104 15.91 -17.81 3.63
C LYS A 104 15.27 -18.70 2.56
N LEU A 105 14.11 -18.32 2.05
CA LEU A 105 13.34 -19.09 1.06
C LEU A 105 13.83 -18.86 -0.38
N ILE A 106 14.61 -17.81 -0.63
CA ILE A 106 15.36 -17.63 -1.89
C ILE A 106 16.29 -18.83 -2.15
N VAL A 107 16.70 -19.56 -1.11
CA VAL A 107 17.61 -20.70 -1.20
C VAL A 107 16.88 -22.05 -1.27
N SER A 108 15.63 -22.15 -0.80
CA SER A 108 14.89 -23.43 -0.75
C SER A 108 13.53 -23.36 -1.45
N ARG A 109 13.34 -24.16 -2.51
CA ARG A 109 12.03 -24.40 -3.18
C ARG A 109 11.03 -25.20 -2.32
N SER A 110 11.05 -25.07 -1.01
CA SER A 110 10.15 -25.82 -0.14
C SER A 110 8.73 -25.25 -0.24
N THR A 111 7.75 -26.13 -0.41
CA THR A 111 6.31 -25.83 -0.54
C THR A 111 5.60 -25.65 0.80
N ASP A 112 6.33 -25.40 1.88
CA ASP A 112 5.75 -25.31 3.22
C ASP A 112 4.79 -24.11 3.32
N LYS A 113 3.55 -24.42 3.71
CA LYS A 113 2.50 -23.41 3.90
C LYS A 113 2.91 -22.49 5.04
N PHE A 114 3.12 -21.22 4.71
CA PHE A 114 3.51 -20.21 5.68
C PHE A 114 2.29 -19.56 6.32
N HIS A 115 2.23 -19.59 7.64
CA HIS A 115 1.20 -18.92 8.44
C HIS A 115 1.82 -17.75 9.19
N LEU A 116 1.32 -16.54 8.94
CA LEU A 116 1.67 -15.37 9.75
C LEU A 116 1.12 -15.54 11.17
N PRO A 117 1.88 -15.19 12.22
CA PRO A 117 1.32 -15.16 13.56
C PRO A 117 0.24 -14.08 13.64
N PRO A 118 -0.77 -14.22 14.52
CA PRO A 118 -1.92 -13.30 14.59
C PRO A 118 -1.53 -11.82 14.75
N TRP A 119 -0.45 -11.53 15.47
CA TRP A 119 0.07 -10.17 15.67
C TRP A 119 0.70 -9.55 14.41
N ALA A 120 1.16 -10.38 13.45
CA ALA A 120 1.76 -9.95 12.18
C ALA A 120 0.77 -10.00 11.01
N MET A 121 -0.50 -10.34 11.28
CA MET A 121 -1.56 -10.24 10.28
C MET A 121 -1.79 -8.77 9.89
N THR A 122 -2.52 -8.58 8.79
CA THR A 122 -3.00 -7.33 8.16
C THR A 122 -2.46 -6.02 8.73
N TRP A 123 -2.82 -5.67 9.97
CA TRP A 123 -2.20 -4.60 10.74
C TRP A 123 -1.91 -5.05 12.18
N PRO A 124 -0.63 -5.04 12.60
CA PRO A 124 -0.29 -5.24 14.00
C PRO A 124 -0.97 -4.19 14.88
N GLY A 125 -1.73 -4.63 15.88
CA GLY A 125 -2.52 -3.73 16.75
C GLY A 125 -3.90 -3.35 16.22
N GLY A 126 -4.36 -3.92 15.09
CA GLY A 126 -5.68 -3.70 14.51
C GLY A 126 -5.71 -2.59 13.44
N GLN A 127 -6.82 -2.47 12.72
CA GLN A 127 -6.93 -1.54 11.57
C GLN A 127 -6.76 -0.06 11.93
N LEU A 128 -7.22 0.36 13.12
CA LEU A 128 -7.01 1.73 13.60
C LEU A 128 -5.53 2.01 13.94
N ALA A 129 -4.73 0.99 14.25
CA ALA A 129 -3.27 1.12 14.36
C ALA A 129 -2.61 1.46 13.02
N GLY A 130 -3.28 1.15 11.90
CA GLY A 130 -2.84 1.49 10.56
C GLY A 130 -3.28 2.88 10.10
N ILE A 131 -4.10 3.62 10.85
CA ILE A 131 -4.81 4.80 10.32
C ILE A 131 -3.86 5.91 9.84
N GLY A 132 -2.82 6.22 10.61
CA GLY A 132 -1.79 7.20 10.22
C GLY A 132 -0.86 6.69 9.12
N ARG A 133 -0.77 5.37 8.95
CA ARG A 133 0.06 4.73 7.91
C ARG A 133 -0.67 4.55 6.60
N ASN A 134 -2.00 4.38 6.61
CA ASN A 134 -2.82 4.15 5.43
C ASN A 134 -2.77 5.32 4.43
N SER A 135 -2.60 6.54 4.95
CA SER A 135 -2.53 7.76 4.13
C SER A 135 -1.10 8.27 3.93
N ALA A 136 -0.09 7.56 4.47
CA ALA A 136 1.34 7.80 4.22
C ALA A 136 1.75 7.17 2.88
N TYR A 137 1.16 7.67 1.79
CA TYR A 137 1.28 7.04 0.47
C TYR A 137 2.71 6.98 -0.02
N ALA A 138 3.49 8.06 0.11
CA ALA A 138 4.86 8.11 -0.38
C ALA A 138 5.71 7.03 0.29
N SER A 139 5.67 6.98 1.63
CA SER A 139 6.36 5.95 2.40
C SER A 139 5.97 4.52 2.00
N ASN A 140 4.67 4.26 1.80
CA ASN A 140 4.20 2.94 1.37
C ASN A 140 4.65 2.59 -0.06
N ILE A 141 4.52 3.53 -0.99
CA ILE A 141 4.91 3.36 -2.40
C ILE A 141 6.41 3.09 -2.51
N SER A 142 7.24 3.89 -1.83
CA SER A 142 8.69 3.69 -1.81
C SER A 142 9.08 2.32 -1.25
N ARG A 143 8.36 1.80 -0.26
CA ARG A 143 8.58 0.45 0.27
C ARG A 143 8.28 -0.62 -0.78
N TYR A 144 7.15 -0.54 -1.46
CA TYR A 144 6.81 -1.47 -2.56
C TYR A 144 7.87 -1.43 -3.66
N GLU A 145 8.22 -0.22 -4.09
CA GLU A 145 9.22 0.00 -5.13
C GLU A 145 10.56 -0.64 -4.75
N LYS A 146 11.03 -0.41 -3.52
CA LYS A 146 12.27 -1.00 -3.00
C LYS A 146 12.21 -2.53 -2.97
N VAL A 147 11.16 -3.12 -2.41
CA VAL A 147 11.05 -4.58 -2.29
C VAL A 147 10.96 -5.25 -3.66
N PHE A 148 10.23 -4.65 -4.60
CA PHE A 148 10.16 -5.16 -5.97
C PHE A 148 11.47 -4.96 -6.73
N GLN A 149 12.17 -3.84 -6.54
CA GLN A 149 13.52 -3.64 -7.08
C GLN A 149 14.50 -4.69 -6.55
N ASP A 150 14.48 -4.98 -5.24
CA ASP A 150 15.37 -5.98 -4.63
C ASP A 150 15.06 -7.41 -5.15
N ALA A 151 13.78 -7.70 -5.41
CA ALA A 151 13.33 -9.01 -5.86
C ALA A 151 13.46 -9.25 -7.36
N PHE A 152 13.27 -8.21 -8.17
CA PHE A 152 13.08 -8.30 -9.62
C PHE A 152 13.95 -7.35 -10.45
N GLY A 153 14.51 -6.33 -9.82
CA GLY A 153 15.42 -5.41 -10.50
C GLY A 153 16.51 -6.23 -11.18
N THR A 154 16.90 -5.82 -12.39
CA THR A 154 18.01 -6.43 -13.12
C THR A 154 19.24 -6.40 -12.24
N ARG A 155 19.45 -7.46 -11.47
CA ARG A 155 20.80 -7.98 -11.28
C ARG A 155 21.19 -8.32 -12.70
N VAL A 156 21.95 -7.41 -13.32
CA VAL A 156 23.07 -7.84 -14.13
C VAL A 156 23.83 -8.78 -13.21
N VAL A 157 23.42 -10.04 -13.21
CA VAL A 157 24.28 -11.15 -12.84
C VAL A 157 25.27 -11.12 -13.99
N SER A 158 26.20 -10.17 -13.91
CA SER A 158 27.54 -10.34 -14.45
C SER A 158 27.91 -11.70 -13.91
N SER A 159 27.86 -12.67 -14.81
CA SER A 159 28.49 -13.96 -14.67
C SER A 159 29.75 -13.72 -13.85
N LEU A 160 29.74 -14.22 -12.60
CA LEU A 160 30.91 -14.28 -11.75
C LEU A 160 31.93 -15.16 -12.47
N LYS A 161 32.64 -14.56 -13.44
CA LYS A 161 34.03 -14.91 -13.69
C LYS A 161 34.75 -14.34 -12.49
N TYR A 162 35.04 -15.24 -11.57
CA TYR A 162 35.84 -15.01 -10.40
C TYR A 162 37.28 -14.79 -10.87
N ASP A 163 37.60 -13.58 -11.32
CA ASP A 163 38.99 -13.14 -11.44
C ASP A 163 39.25 -12.18 -10.30
N GLY A 164 39.99 -12.68 -9.31
CA GLY A 164 40.31 -11.99 -8.08
C GLY A 164 41.06 -10.70 -8.38
N HIS A 165 40.42 -9.57 -8.10
CA HIS A 165 41.12 -8.35 -7.76
C HIS A 165 40.27 -7.51 -6.80
N GLU A 166 40.80 -7.33 -5.60
CA GLU A 166 40.31 -6.34 -4.64
C GLU A 166 40.46 -4.94 -5.25
N SER A 167 39.38 -4.18 -5.34
CA SER A 167 39.43 -2.71 -5.17
C SER A 167 38.06 -2.05 -5.08
N SER A 168 37.89 -1.36 -3.96
CA SER A 168 37.17 -0.12 -3.72
C SER A 168 35.62 -0.06 -3.72
N PRO A 169 35.04 0.65 -2.73
CA PRO A 169 33.60 0.80 -2.58
C PRO A 169 33.03 1.80 -3.59
N LEU A 170 32.05 1.34 -4.37
CA LEU A 170 31.25 2.15 -5.30
C LEU A 170 30.53 3.27 -4.54
N SER A 171 30.88 4.52 -4.84
CA SER A 171 30.13 5.70 -4.43
C SER A 171 28.81 5.77 -5.20
N LEU A 172 27.70 5.61 -4.49
CA LEU A 172 26.35 5.87 -4.99
C LEU A 172 26.16 7.38 -5.16
N SER A 173 26.36 7.89 -6.36
CA SER A 173 25.92 9.23 -6.74
C SER A 173 24.40 9.23 -6.89
N VAL A 174 23.70 9.91 -5.97
CA VAL A 174 22.26 10.16 -6.04
C VAL A 174 22.02 11.23 -7.12
N ASN A 175 21.68 10.80 -8.33
CA ASN A 175 21.20 11.72 -9.36
C ASN A 175 19.75 12.11 -9.05
N ASN A 176 19.50 13.41 -8.91
CA ASN A 176 18.18 14.04 -8.74
C ASN A 176 17.36 14.00 -10.05
N SER A 177 17.25 12.85 -10.71
CA SER A 177 16.20 12.60 -11.69
C SER A 177 14.95 12.18 -10.93
N THR A 178 13.81 12.83 -11.18
CA THR A 178 12.46 12.32 -10.84
C THR A 178 12.47 10.81 -10.88
N THR A 179 12.35 10.16 -9.72
CA THR A 179 12.42 8.71 -9.61
C THR A 179 11.27 8.11 -10.40
N ASN A 180 11.57 7.62 -11.61
CA ASN A 180 10.63 6.85 -12.39
C ASN A 180 10.30 5.59 -11.59
N LEU A 181 9.13 5.56 -10.95
CA LEU A 181 8.61 4.35 -10.31
C LEU A 181 8.45 3.28 -11.38
N GLU A 182 9.21 2.21 -11.28
CA GLU A 182 9.26 1.10 -12.22
C GLU A 182 8.10 0.15 -11.98
N PHE A 183 7.87 -0.23 -10.72
CA PHE A 183 6.87 -1.24 -10.36
C PHE A 183 5.56 -0.65 -9.88
N VAL A 184 5.56 0.59 -9.39
CA VAL A 184 4.35 1.25 -8.89
C VAL A 184 3.87 2.33 -9.87
N THR A 185 2.55 2.41 -10.07
CA THR A 185 1.90 3.49 -10.82
C THR A 185 0.83 4.14 -9.95
N VAL A 186 0.93 5.45 -9.76
CA VAL A 186 0.04 6.23 -8.89
C VAL A 186 -1.06 6.90 -9.72
N ILE A 187 -2.31 6.81 -9.26
CA ILE A 187 -3.48 7.40 -9.91
C ILE A 187 -4.30 8.18 -8.87
N PRO A 188 -4.45 9.51 -8.98
CA PRO A 188 -5.41 10.25 -8.16
C PRO A 188 -6.83 9.78 -8.44
N ILE A 189 -7.63 9.53 -7.39
CA ILE A 189 -8.98 8.99 -7.53
C ILE A 189 -9.91 9.99 -8.24
N GLU A 190 -9.60 11.26 -8.13
CA GLU A 190 -10.29 12.38 -8.78
C GLU A 190 -10.20 12.29 -10.31
N TYR A 191 -9.21 11.55 -10.84
CA TYR A 191 -9.11 11.33 -12.27
C TYR A 191 -10.14 10.32 -12.76
N PHE A 192 -10.70 9.46 -11.90
CA PHE A 192 -11.78 8.56 -12.28
C PHE A 192 -13.08 9.29 -12.64
N SER A 193 -13.28 10.51 -12.14
CA SER A 193 -14.41 11.36 -12.56
C SER A 193 -14.23 12.01 -13.93
N CYS A 194 -12.99 12.10 -14.44
CA CYS A 194 -12.66 12.76 -15.70
C CYS A 194 -12.09 11.71 -16.68
N GLY A 195 -12.98 10.99 -17.37
CA GLY A 195 -12.62 9.84 -18.22
C GLY A 195 -11.48 10.05 -19.23
N SER A 196 -11.23 11.27 -19.69
CA SER A 196 -10.09 11.58 -20.58
C SER A 196 -8.72 11.38 -19.92
N LYS A 197 -8.55 11.74 -18.64
CA LYS A 197 -7.29 11.61 -17.90
C LYS A 197 -6.94 10.14 -17.60
N ILE A 198 -7.96 9.28 -17.53
CA ILE A 198 -7.79 7.84 -17.32
C ILE A 198 -7.12 7.18 -18.53
N CYS A 199 -7.51 7.57 -19.76
CA CYS A 199 -6.95 7.00 -20.99
C CYS A 199 -5.43 7.24 -21.11
N ASP A 200 -4.96 8.43 -20.75
CA ASP A 200 -3.54 8.77 -20.75
C ASP A 200 -2.75 7.92 -19.75
N ILE A 201 -3.33 7.69 -18.57
CA ILE A 201 -2.73 6.85 -17.53
C ILE A 201 -2.67 5.39 -17.97
N PHE A 202 -3.74 4.83 -18.52
CA PHE A 202 -3.73 3.46 -19.04
C PHE A 202 -2.71 3.32 -20.17
N SER A 203 -2.61 4.32 -21.06
CA SER A 203 -1.60 4.32 -22.11
C SER A 203 -0.17 4.30 -21.54
N SER A 204 0.08 5.02 -20.45
CA SER A 204 1.35 4.98 -19.72
C SER A 204 1.63 3.60 -19.11
N ILE A 205 0.62 2.99 -18.48
CA ILE A 205 0.72 1.63 -17.91
C ILE A 205 1.04 0.61 -19.02
N MET A 206 0.29 0.64 -20.13
CA MET A 206 0.51 -0.27 -21.26
C MET A 206 1.90 -0.07 -21.88
N LYS A 207 2.42 1.16 -21.93
CA LYS A 207 3.81 1.42 -22.34
C LYS A 207 4.82 0.79 -21.38
N LYS A 208 4.61 0.85 -20.06
CA LYS A 208 5.47 0.17 -19.08
C LYS A 208 5.45 -1.35 -19.28
N ILE A 209 4.28 -1.94 -19.47
CA ILE A 209 4.12 -3.38 -19.77
C ILE A 209 4.85 -3.74 -21.07
N GLY A 210 4.53 -3.06 -22.17
CA GLY A 210 5.10 -3.37 -23.48
C GLY A 210 6.60 -3.07 -23.61
N ASN A 211 7.17 -2.20 -22.79
CA ASN A 211 8.63 -2.03 -22.70
C ASN A 211 9.29 -3.19 -21.95
N ARG A 212 8.63 -3.77 -20.94
CA ARG A 212 9.13 -4.97 -20.23
C ARG A 212 9.12 -6.19 -21.14
N GLU A 213 8.02 -6.41 -21.86
CA GLU A 213 7.91 -7.53 -22.81
C GLU A 213 8.96 -7.47 -23.92
N ARG A 214 9.25 -6.27 -24.44
CA ARG A 214 10.30 -6.06 -25.46
C ARG A 214 11.72 -6.34 -24.95
N ASN A 215 11.99 -6.10 -23.67
CA ASN A 215 13.29 -6.44 -23.07
C ASN A 215 13.46 -7.95 -22.79
N LEU A 216 12.37 -8.73 -22.88
CA LEU A 216 12.30 -10.14 -22.48
C LEU A 216 11.88 -11.08 -23.61
N ALA A 217 11.91 -10.63 -24.87
CA ALA A 217 11.60 -11.42 -26.07
C ALA A 217 12.64 -12.53 -26.38
N LEU A 218 12.98 -13.32 -25.36
CA LEU A 218 13.57 -14.66 -25.40
C LEU A 218 12.72 -15.70 -24.62
N GLY A 219 11.54 -15.34 -24.07
CA GLY A 219 10.67 -16.29 -23.36
C GLY A 219 9.19 -15.99 -23.56
N GLN A 220 8.43 -17.04 -23.91
CA GLN A 220 7.03 -17.08 -24.34
C GLN A 220 6.04 -16.13 -23.62
N SER A 221 5.16 -15.53 -24.43
CA SER A 221 3.98 -14.76 -23.98
C SER A 221 2.77 -15.68 -23.84
N PHE A 222 2.11 -15.61 -22.69
CA PHE A 222 0.71 -15.94 -22.51
C PHE A 222 0.09 -14.77 -21.75
N TYR A 223 -0.97 -14.13 -22.26
CA TYR A 223 -2.14 -13.75 -21.47
C TYR A 223 -3.31 -13.25 -22.33
N CYS A 224 -4.49 -13.35 -21.73
CA CYS A 224 -5.84 -13.17 -22.23
C CYS A 224 -6.13 -11.73 -22.69
N GLU A 225 -6.57 -11.56 -23.93
CA GLU A 225 -7.09 -10.30 -24.48
C GLU A 225 -8.48 -10.01 -23.89
N GLU A 226 -8.52 -9.24 -22.81
CA GLU A 226 -9.72 -8.47 -22.46
C GLU A 226 -9.49 -7.04 -22.94
N THR A 227 -10.40 -6.51 -23.76
CA THR A 227 -10.16 -5.24 -24.43
C THR A 227 -10.35 -4.07 -23.47
N LEU A 228 -9.53 -3.01 -23.61
CA LEU A 228 -9.58 -1.79 -22.78
C LEU A 228 -11.01 -1.21 -22.67
N THR A 229 -11.80 -1.36 -23.75
CA THR A 229 -13.21 -0.96 -23.83
C THR A 229 -14.10 -1.72 -22.84
N GLU A 230 -13.87 -3.02 -22.65
CA GLU A 230 -14.67 -3.88 -21.76
C GLU A 230 -14.35 -3.64 -20.28
N MET A 231 -13.11 -3.27 -19.95
CA MET A 231 -12.70 -2.88 -18.60
C MET A 231 -13.33 -1.54 -18.19
N VAL A 232 -13.35 -0.55 -19.09
CA VAL A 232 -13.97 0.76 -18.86
C VAL A 232 -15.48 0.61 -18.71
N ALA A 233 -16.15 -0.15 -19.57
CA ALA A 233 -17.60 -0.39 -19.51
C ALA A 233 -18.05 -0.93 -18.14
N ARG A 234 -17.36 -1.95 -17.62
CA ARG A 234 -17.63 -2.54 -16.29
C ARG A 234 -17.40 -1.58 -15.12
N ALA A 235 -16.42 -0.68 -15.24
CA ALA A 235 -16.18 0.34 -14.22
C ALA A 235 -17.32 1.36 -14.15
N THR A 236 -17.91 1.72 -15.31
CA THR A 236 -19.05 2.63 -15.40
C THR A 236 -20.38 2.01 -14.94
N GLU A 237 -20.61 0.72 -15.18
CA GLU A 237 -21.87 0.03 -14.81
C GLU A 237 -22.05 -0.16 -13.30
N LYS A 238 -20.97 -0.15 -12.51
CA LYS A 238 -21.01 -0.39 -11.05
C LYS A 238 -21.49 0.79 -10.19
N LYS A 239 -22.15 1.79 -10.78
CA LYS A 239 -22.65 2.98 -10.06
C LYS A 239 -23.99 2.77 -9.33
N ILE A 240 -24.65 1.61 -9.44
CA ILE A 240 -26.05 1.44 -9.00
C ILE A 240 -26.23 0.73 -7.63
N HIS A 241 -25.23 0.09 -7.03
CA HIS A 241 -25.42 -0.56 -5.72
C HIS A 241 -24.25 -0.36 -4.75
N ARG A 242 -24.17 0.85 -4.15
CA ARG A 242 -23.38 1.09 -2.93
C ARG A 242 -24.12 2.04 -1.99
N ASN A 243 -25.20 1.56 -1.39
CA ASN A 243 -25.61 2.03 -0.06
C ASN A 243 -25.27 0.91 0.94
N ALA A 244 -24.01 0.89 1.38
CA ALA A 244 -23.60 0.07 2.50
C ALA A 244 -23.76 0.91 3.77
N GLY A 245 -24.89 0.73 4.45
CA GLY A 245 -25.13 1.29 5.79
C GLY A 245 -26.40 2.14 5.85
N SER A 246 -27.50 1.53 6.27
CA SER A 246 -28.56 2.31 6.93
C SER A 246 -27.95 3.01 8.15
N PRO A 247 -28.35 4.26 8.46
CA PRO A 247 -27.86 4.96 9.63
C PRO A 247 -28.31 4.20 10.89
N MET A 248 -27.35 3.56 11.59
CA MET A 248 -27.59 3.04 12.93
C MET A 248 -27.76 4.26 13.86
N THR A 249 -28.95 4.41 14.42
CA THR A 249 -29.39 5.60 15.17
C THR A 249 -28.93 5.66 16.62
N ASN A 250 -28.11 4.71 17.09
CA ASN A 250 -27.56 4.72 18.45
C ASN A 250 -26.09 5.11 18.45
N ILE A 251 -25.85 6.42 18.30
CA ILE A 251 -24.53 7.04 18.35
C ILE A 251 -24.05 7.06 19.82
N LEU A 252 -23.31 6.02 20.23
CA LEU A 252 -22.37 6.12 21.34
C LEU A 252 -20.97 6.43 20.79
N ARG A 253 -20.66 7.73 20.82
CA ARG A 253 -19.32 8.38 20.84
C ARG A 253 -18.22 7.74 19.99
N THR A 254 -18.16 8.16 18.73
CA THR A 254 -16.91 8.72 18.20
C THR A 254 -17.26 10.05 17.58
N ALA A 255 -16.73 11.15 18.12
CA ALA A 255 -16.99 12.47 17.57
C ALA A 255 -16.60 12.50 16.08
N GLU A 256 -17.45 13.10 15.25
CA GLU A 256 -17.04 13.44 13.89
C GLU A 256 -15.76 14.28 13.96
N PRO A 257 -14.80 14.08 13.04
CA PRO A 257 -13.56 14.85 13.04
C PRO A 257 -13.85 16.35 13.05
N THR A 258 -13.23 17.06 13.99
CA THR A 258 -13.35 18.50 14.16
C THR A 258 -12.46 19.24 13.15
N SER A 259 -12.64 20.56 13.02
CA SER A 259 -11.71 21.40 12.24
C SER A 259 -10.28 21.37 12.81
N GLU A 260 -10.15 21.21 14.13
CA GLU A 260 -8.84 21.03 14.76
C GLU A 260 -8.17 19.71 14.33
N ASP A 261 -8.94 18.62 14.24
CA ASP A 261 -8.45 17.33 13.74
C ASP A 261 -7.96 17.46 12.29
N GLU A 262 -8.70 18.17 11.44
CA GLU A 262 -8.32 18.42 10.04
C GLU A 262 -7.00 19.21 9.95
N ASN A 263 -6.82 20.24 10.77
CA ASN A 263 -5.59 21.03 10.81
C ASN A 263 -4.38 20.19 11.25
N ARG A 264 -4.57 19.32 12.24
CA ARG A 264 -3.53 18.40 12.70
C ARG A 264 -3.18 17.37 11.62
N LEU A 265 -4.18 16.79 10.95
CA LEU A 265 -3.98 15.87 9.83
C LEU A 265 -3.25 16.54 8.66
N ALA A 266 -3.60 17.79 8.34
CA ALA A 266 -2.91 18.57 7.32
C ALA A 266 -1.42 18.75 7.67
N CYS A 267 -1.12 19.09 8.92
CA CYS A 267 0.26 19.21 9.40
C CYS A 267 1.01 17.87 9.30
N LEU A 268 0.37 16.78 9.74
CA LEU A 268 0.96 15.44 9.72
C LEU A 268 1.29 14.96 8.30
N TYR A 269 0.35 15.10 7.36
CA TYR A 269 0.52 14.59 6.01
C TYR A 269 1.24 15.54 5.06
N LYS A 270 1.49 16.79 5.46
CA LYS A 270 2.21 17.77 4.62
C LYS A 270 3.51 17.19 4.04
N LYS A 271 4.31 16.53 4.86
CA LYS A 271 5.57 15.90 4.41
C LYS A 271 5.31 14.76 3.42
N GLU A 272 4.36 13.88 3.72
CA GLU A 272 4.02 12.74 2.87
C GLU A 272 3.46 13.17 1.50
N VAL A 273 2.66 14.23 1.45
CA VAL A 273 2.13 14.77 0.19
C VAL A 273 3.26 15.35 -0.64
N LEU A 274 4.13 16.19 -0.07
CA LEU A 274 5.27 16.76 -0.80
C LEU A 274 6.20 15.67 -1.34
N MET A 275 6.41 14.61 -0.54
CA MET A 275 7.17 13.44 -1.01
C MET A 275 6.46 12.72 -2.15
N LEU A 276 5.14 12.51 -2.07
CA LEU A 276 4.37 11.86 -3.13
C LEU A 276 4.39 12.67 -4.43
N GLU A 277 4.20 13.99 -4.34
CA GLU A 277 4.27 14.91 -5.46
C GLU A 277 5.64 14.86 -6.12
N SER A 278 6.70 14.87 -5.32
CA SER A 278 8.07 14.71 -5.80
C SER A 278 8.31 13.35 -6.46
N LEU A 279 7.77 12.27 -5.91
CA LEU A 279 7.90 10.91 -6.47
C LEU A 279 7.17 10.79 -7.81
N CYS A 280 6.02 11.44 -7.95
CA CYS A 280 5.17 11.31 -9.13
C CYS A 280 5.45 12.38 -10.19
N GLY A 281 6.12 13.48 -9.83
CA GLY A 281 6.22 14.66 -10.69
C GLY A 281 4.86 15.33 -10.96
N ILE A 282 3.90 15.18 -10.04
CA ILE A 282 2.53 15.68 -10.15
C ILE A 282 2.24 16.53 -8.92
N ASN A 283 1.58 17.68 -9.11
CA ASN A 283 0.97 18.43 -8.01
C ASN A 283 -0.49 17.98 -7.87
N PHE A 284 -0.88 17.48 -6.70
CA PHE A 284 -2.25 16.98 -6.48
C PHE A 284 -3.23 18.10 -6.08
N GLY A 285 -2.73 19.26 -5.65
CA GLY A 285 -3.55 20.39 -5.18
C GLY A 285 -4.30 20.09 -3.88
N TRP A 286 -3.89 19.07 -3.13
CA TRP A 286 -4.49 18.71 -1.84
C TRP A 286 -4.17 19.77 -0.78
N LYS A 287 -5.09 19.94 0.18
CA LYS A 287 -4.96 20.97 1.21
C LYS A 287 -3.94 20.55 2.26
N THR A 288 -2.67 20.91 2.04
CA THR A 288 -1.57 20.65 2.99
C THR A 288 -1.05 21.89 3.71
N SER A 289 -1.70 23.04 3.51
CA SER A 289 -1.40 24.30 4.18
C SER A 289 -2.68 24.96 4.66
N LEU A 290 -2.60 25.50 5.88
CA LEU A 290 -3.52 26.52 6.39
C LEU A 290 -3.41 27.80 5.56
#